data_AF-A0A9E3KG30-F1
#
_entry.id   AF-A0A9E3KG30-F1
#
_cell.length_a   1.000
_cell.length_b   1.000
_cell.length_c   1.000
_cell.angle_alpha   90.00
_cell.angle_beta   90.00
_cell.angle_gamma   90.00
#
_symmetry.space_group_name_H-M   'P 1'
#
loop_
_entity.id
_entity.type
_entity.pdbx_description
1 polymer ?
#
loop_
_entity_poly.entity_id
_entity_poly.type
_entity_poly.pdbx_seq_one_letter_code
_entity_poly.pdbx_strand_id
1 'polypeptide(L)'
;MKYFLLSVLLLVGLACKNTQKAPANLLDHQEMLPVLTDIHLIEGYQNQFSKIGDTIPAQLLVEYDAVFEKHSIDPNAFADSYEYYAKYDTSTLIEVYDSLLIIFEDLQANVNSLQALPTEKSNEAYREKYQSSTKKTLKPGLE
;
A
#
# COMPACT_ATOMS: atom_id res chain seq x y z
N MET A 1 8.65 18.64 51.09
CA MET A 1 9.43 18.17 49.92
C MET A 1 9.25 16.67 49.61
N LYS A 2 9.26 15.76 50.61
CA LYS A 2 9.14 14.30 50.38
C LYS A 2 7.82 13.85 49.72
N TYR A 3 6.71 14.51 50.02
CA TYR A 3 5.40 14.22 49.41
C TYR A 3 5.23 14.78 47.99
N PHE A 4 6.05 15.77 47.60
CA PHE A 4 5.99 16.37 46.27
C PHE A 4 6.57 15.42 45.20
N LEU A 5 7.68 14.74 45.53
CA LEU A 5 8.26 13.70 44.68
C LEU A 5 7.32 12.51 44.48
N LEU A 6 6.56 12.13 45.52
CA LEU A 6 5.61 11.03 45.46
C LEU A 6 4.36 11.38 44.62
N SER A 7 3.94 12.64 44.66
CA SER A 7 2.87 13.19 43.79
C SER A 7 3.28 13.21 42.32
N VAL A 8 4.53 13.59 42.02
CA VAL A 8 5.04 13.63 40.64
C VAL A 8 5.19 12.21 40.07
N LEU A 9 5.63 11.24 40.88
CA LEU A 9 5.76 9.84 40.47
C LEU A 9 4.39 9.18 40.16
N LEU A 10 3.33 9.57 40.88
CA LEU A 10 1.97 9.08 40.65
C LEU A 10 1.36 9.63 39.34
N LEU A 11 1.72 10.86 38.96
CA LEU A 11 1.25 11.50 37.72
C LEU A 11 1.86 10.89 36.45
N VAL A 12 3.08 10.34 36.52
CA VAL A 12 3.72 9.65 35.37
C VAL A 12 3.06 8.29 35.09
N GLY A 13 2.47 7.64 36.10
CA GLY A 13 1.77 6.36 35.95
C GLY A 13 0.39 6.44 35.27
N LEU A 14 -0.17 7.64 35.12
CA LEU A 14 -1.44 7.90 34.44
C LEU A 14 -1.30 8.21 32.95
N ALA A 15 -0.08 8.12 32.39
CA ALA A 15 0.13 8.06 30.95
C ALA A 15 -0.45 6.74 30.41
N CYS A 16 -1.78 6.69 30.36
CA CYS A 16 -2.54 5.58 29.84
C CYS A 16 -2.15 5.36 28.39
N LYS A 17 -1.75 4.14 28.06
CA LYS A 17 -1.88 3.61 26.70
C LYS A 17 -3.27 4.02 26.21
N ASN A 18 -3.33 4.80 25.14
CA ASN A 18 -4.58 5.16 24.51
C ASN A 18 -5.15 3.89 23.86
N THR A 19 -5.82 3.05 24.63
CA THR A 19 -6.45 1.82 24.12
C THR A 19 -7.75 2.20 23.44
N GLN A 20 -7.64 2.92 22.34
CA GLN A 20 -8.73 3.04 21.38
C GLN A 20 -9.08 1.63 20.92
N LYS A 21 -10.37 1.30 20.86
CA LYS A 21 -10.78 0.01 20.32
C LYS A 21 -10.48 -0.03 18.83
N ALA A 22 -9.83 -1.10 18.38
CA ALA A 22 -9.67 -1.40 16.98
C ALA A 22 -11.05 -1.47 16.28
N PRO A 23 -11.16 -0.98 15.03
CA PRO A 23 -12.31 -1.22 14.17
C PRO A 23 -12.60 -2.73 14.02
N ALA A 24 -13.86 -3.10 13.84
CA ALA A 24 -14.25 -4.51 13.67
C ALA A 24 -13.77 -5.10 12.32
N ASN A 25 -13.53 -4.22 11.36
CA ASN A 25 -13.09 -4.44 9.98
C ASN A 25 -11.61 -4.06 9.80
N LEU A 26 -10.80 -4.11 10.86
CA LEU A 26 -9.39 -3.76 10.80
C LEU A 26 -8.64 -4.72 9.88
N LEU A 27 -8.05 -4.20 8.80
CA LEU A 27 -7.21 -4.94 7.86
C LEU A 27 -5.89 -5.30 8.52
N ASP A 28 -5.47 -6.56 8.43
CA ASP A 28 -4.17 -6.95 8.95
C ASP A 28 -3.01 -6.51 8.02
N HIS A 29 -1.77 -6.80 8.43
CA HIS A 29 -0.59 -6.46 7.64
C HIS A 29 -0.58 -7.13 6.25
N GLN A 30 -1.07 -8.37 6.13
CA GLN A 30 -1.08 -9.12 4.87
C GLN A 30 -2.14 -8.57 3.90
N GLU A 31 -3.24 -8.02 4.42
CA GLU A 31 -4.28 -7.35 3.64
C GLU A 31 -3.86 -5.92 3.26
N MET A 32 -3.27 -5.16 4.18
CA MET A 32 -2.92 -3.75 3.99
C MET A 32 -1.75 -3.56 3.02
N LEU A 33 -0.68 -4.37 3.15
CA LEU A 33 0.54 -4.25 2.36
C LEU A 33 0.30 -4.25 0.83
N PRO A 34 -0.39 -5.24 0.24
CA PRO A 34 -0.58 -5.29 -1.21
C PRO A 34 -1.50 -4.16 -1.74
N VAL A 35 -2.47 -3.70 -0.93
CA VAL A 35 -3.35 -2.58 -1.29
C VAL A 35 -2.56 -1.27 -1.33
N LEU A 36 -1.80 -0.95 -0.28
CA LEU A 36 -0.95 0.26 -0.24
C LEU A 36 0.13 0.23 -1.33
N THR A 37 0.68 -0.95 -1.62
CA THR A 37 1.65 -1.12 -2.71
C THR A 37 1.06 -0.67 -4.04
N ASP A 38 -0.13 -1.16 -4.40
CA ASP A 38 -0.78 -0.80 -5.67
C ASP A 38 -1.24 0.67 -5.69
N ILE A 39 -1.78 1.19 -4.59
CA ILE A 39 -2.15 2.62 -4.46
C ILE A 39 -0.95 3.51 -4.77
N HIS A 40 0.19 3.27 -4.11
CA HIS A 40 1.38 4.09 -4.30
C HIS A 40 2.03 3.93 -5.68
N LEU A 41 1.91 2.75 -6.31
CA LEU A 41 2.34 2.57 -7.70
C LEU A 41 1.51 3.41 -8.67
N ILE A 42 0.19 3.44 -8.49
CA ILE A 42 -0.74 4.24 -9.31
C ILE A 42 -0.49 5.73 -9.09
N GLU A 43 -0.35 6.18 -7.84
CA GLU A 43 0.03 7.57 -7.52
C GLU A 43 1.36 7.96 -8.15
N GLY A 44 2.36 7.07 -8.08
CA GLY A 44 3.66 7.26 -8.71
C GLY A 44 3.56 7.37 -10.24
N TYR A 45 2.71 6.58 -10.87
CA TYR A 45 2.43 6.66 -12.31
C TYR A 45 1.74 8.00 -12.66
N GLN A 46 0.69 8.37 -11.94
CA GLN A 46 -0.06 9.60 -12.20
C GLN A 46 0.78 10.87 -12.00
N ASN A 47 1.66 10.87 -10.99
CA ASN A 47 2.61 11.96 -10.75
C ASN A 47 3.56 12.24 -11.93
N GLN A 48 3.73 11.31 -12.88
CA GLN A 48 4.52 11.55 -14.11
C GLN A 48 3.77 12.40 -15.13
N PHE A 49 2.44 12.37 -15.16
CA PHE A 49 1.63 13.04 -16.19
C PHE A 49 1.01 14.34 -15.71
N SER A 50 0.78 14.47 -14.40
CA SER A 50 0.28 15.70 -13.79
C SER A 50 0.79 15.76 -12.36
N LYS A 51 1.25 16.94 -11.92
CA LYS A 51 1.48 17.15 -10.50
C LYS A 51 0.14 16.98 -9.80
N ILE A 52 0.00 15.90 -9.04
CA ILE A 52 -1.15 15.73 -8.16
C ILE A 52 -1.07 16.90 -7.18
N GLY A 53 -1.99 17.87 -7.33
CA GLY A 53 -2.10 18.99 -6.39
C GLY A 53 -2.77 18.53 -5.09
N ASP A 54 -3.21 19.48 -4.27
CA ASP A 54 -3.88 19.18 -2.99
C ASP A 54 -5.25 18.48 -3.15
N THR A 55 -5.71 18.24 -4.40
CA THR A 55 -6.96 17.55 -4.73
C THR A 55 -6.66 16.30 -5.52
N ILE A 56 -7.16 15.16 -5.04
CA ILE A 56 -7.15 13.89 -5.77
C ILE A 56 -8.01 14.04 -7.03
N PRO A 57 -7.46 13.85 -8.25
CA PRO A 57 -8.24 13.89 -9.47
C PRO A 57 -9.32 12.79 -9.48
N ALA A 58 -10.48 13.06 -10.08
CA ALA A 58 -11.56 12.07 -10.17
C ALA A 58 -11.13 10.75 -10.84
N GLN A 59 -10.15 10.80 -11.74
CA GLN A 59 -9.56 9.63 -12.38
C GLN A 59 -8.81 8.74 -11.38
N LEU A 60 -8.10 9.33 -10.42
CA LEU A 60 -7.36 8.59 -9.40
C LEU A 60 -8.31 7.88 -8.41
N LEU A 61 -9.49 8.45 -8.16
CA LEU A 61 -10.52 7.78 -7.36
C LEU A 61 -11.03 6.49 -8.03
N VAL A 62 -11.24 6.51 -9.35
CA VAL A 62 -11.62 5.30 -10.12
C VAL A 62 -10.52 4.25 -10.06
N GLU A 63 -9.25 4.66 -10.08
CA GLU A 63 -8.13 3.75 -9.97
C GLU A 63 -8.03 3.12 -8.56
N TYR A 64 -8.32 3.87 -7.50
CA TYR A 64 -8.42 3.31 -6.15
C TYR A 64 -9.54 2.28 -6.02
N ASP A 65 -10.73 2.55 -6.59
CA ASP A 65 -11.83 1.58 -6.61
C ASP A 65 -11.41 0.26 -7.27
N ALA A 66 -10.64 0.33 -8.37
CA ALA A 66 -10.10 -0.85 -9.04
C ALA A 66 -9.07 -1.61 -8.18
N VAL A 67 -8.27 -0.91 -7.37
CA VAL A 67 -7.35 -1.56 -6.41
C VAL A 67 -8.15 -2.29 -5.33
N PHE A 68 -9.15 -1.64 -4.75
CA PHE A 68 -10.00 -2.25 -3.72
C PHE A 68 -10.72 -3.50 -4.25
N GLU A 69 -11.26 -3.43 -5.47
CA GLU A 69 -11.86 -4.59 -6.15
C GLU A 69 -10.83 -5.72 -6.36
N LYS A 70 -9.63 -5.40 -6.88
CA LYS A 70 -8.56 -6.38 -7.12
C LYS A 70 -8.17 -7.17 -5.86
N HIS A 71 -8.13 -6.50 -4.71
CA HIS A 71 -7.76 -7.12 -3.43
C HIS A 71 -8.96 -7.61 -2.61
N SER A 72 -10.20 -7.44 -3.11
CA SER A 72 -11.43 -7.77 -2.38
C SER A 72 -11.55 -7.06 -1.03
N ILE A 73 -11.18 -5.78 -1.00
CA ILE A 73 -11.16 -4.94 0.20
C ILE A 73 -12.33 -3.94 0.16
N ASP A 74 -13.02 -3.77 1.28
CA ASP A 74 -13.98 -2.68 1.46
C ASP A 74 -13.22 -1.35 1.62
N PRO A 75 -13.49 -0.32 0.79
CA PRO A 75 -12.84 0.99 0.91
C PRO A 75 -12.99 1.60 2.31
N ASN A 76 -14.10 1.35 3.02
CA ASN A 76 -14.29 1.84 4.38
C ASN A 76 -13.38 1.09 5.37
N ALA A 77 -13.22 -0.23 5.20
CA ALA A 77 -12.29 -1.02 6.01
C ALA A 77 -10.85 -0.53 5.83
N PHE A 78 -10.44 -0.21 4.60
CA PHE A 78 -9.14 0.40 4.35
C PHE A 78 -8.99 1.75 5.06
N ALA A 79 -9.96 2.66 4.89
CA ALA A 79 -9.92 3.99 5.49
C ALA A 79 -9.88 3.94 7.03
N ASP A 80 -10.76 3.14 7.64
CA ASP A 80 -10.81 2.94 9.09
C ASP A 80 -9.51 2.34 9.62
N SER A 81 -8.94 1.38 8.91
CA SER A 81 -7.69 0.71 9.29
C SER A 81 -6.50 1.64 9.20
N TYR A 82 -6.39 2.37 8.09
CA TYR A 82 -5.32 3.34 7.90
C TYR A 82 -5.39 4.45 8.97
N GLU A 83 -6.58 4.98 9.24
CA GLU A 83 -6.78 5.97 10.31
C GLU A 83 -6.41 5.41 11.68
N TYR A 84 -6.81 4.18 11.98
CA TYR A 84 -6.50 3.53 13.24
C TYR A 84 -4.98 3.34 13.42
N TYR A 85 -4.30 2.79 12.42
CA TYR A 85 -2.85 2.61 12.46
C TYR A 85 -2.11 3.95 12.53
N ALA A 86 -2.53 4.96 11.77
CA ALA A 86 -1.90 6.27 11.81
C ALA A 86 -2.01 6.95 13.20
N LYS A 87 -3.14 6.77 13.89
CA LYS A 87 -3.43 7.48 15.16
C LYS A 87 -3.09 6.71 16.42
N TYR A 88 -3.25 5.38 16.42
CA TYR A 88 -3.27 4.58 17.64
C TYR A 88 -2.26 3.42 17.63
N ASP A 89 -1.88 2.91 16.45
CA ASP A 89 -0.91 1.83 16.29
C ASP A 89 0.07 2.11 15.15
N THR A 90 0.85 3.18 15.34
CA THR A 90 1.81 3.66 14.34
C THR A 90 2.92 2.64 14.08
N SER A 91 3.22 1.77 15.05
CA SER A 91 4.16 0.65 14.87
C SER A 91 3.77 -0.24 13.70
N THR A 92 2.52 -0.68 13.64
CA THR A 92 2.03 -1.51 12.52
C THR A 92 2.09 -0.77 11.19
N LEU A 93 1.78 0.53 11.17
CA LEU A 93 1.91 1.31 9.93
C LEU A 93 3.36 1.37 9.45
N ILE A 94 4.31 1.60 10.37
CA ILE A 94 5.74 1.61 10.05
C ILE A 94 6.17 0.25 9.48
N GLU A 95 5.78 -0.86 10.10
CA GLU A 95 6.11 -2.21 9.62
C GLU A 95 5.58 -2.49 8.20
N VAL A 96 4.35 -2.02 7.90
CA VAL A 96 3.79 -2.09 6.55
C VAL A 96 4.64 -1.27 5.57
N TYR A 97 5.03 -0.05 5.93
CA TYR A 97 5.87 0.78 5.05
C TYR A 97 7.29 0.23 4.88
N ASP A 98 7.89 -0.35 5.91
CA ASP A 98 9.19 -1.02 5.81
C ASP A 98 9.12 -2.20 4.83
N SER A 99 8.06 -3.00 4.90
CA SER A 99 7.81 -4.08 3.95
C SER A 99 7.59 -3.57 2.53
N LEU A 100 6.86 -2.45 2.38
CA LEU A 100 6.59 -1.80 1.11
C LEU A 100 7.86 -1.26 0.45
N LEU A 101 8.80 -0.69 1.24
CA LEU A 101 10.09 -0.24 0.74
C LEU A 101 10.91 -1.39 0.15
N ILE A 102 10.94 -2.55 0.81
CA ILE A 102 11.62 -3.74 0.31
C ILE A 102 11.02 -4.18 -1.04
N ILE A 103 9.68 -4.20 -1.13
CA ILE A 103 8.98 -4.49 -2.40
C ILE A 103 9.42 -3.52 -3.50
N PHE A 104 9.45 -2.22 -3.21
CA PHE A 104 9.87 -1.21 -4.18
C PHE A 104 11.34 -1.31 -4.59
N GLU A 105 12.24 -1.64 -3.66
CA GLU A 105 13.64 -1.92 -3.98
C GLU A 105 13.77 -3.10 -4.95
N ASP A 106 13.05 -4.19 -4.71
CA ASP A 106 13.02 -5.36 -5.59
C ASP A 106 12.42 -5.02 -6.96
N LEU A 107 11.31 -4.30 -7.01
CA LEU A 107 10.71 -3.82 -8.26
C LEU A 107 11.69 -2.93 -9.04
N GLN A 108 12.39 -2.01 -8.37
CA GLN A 108 13.36 -1.13 -9.01
C GLN A 108 14.57 -1.92 -9.54
N ALA A 109 15.09 -2.87 -8.77
CA ALA A 109 16.17 -3.75 -9.21
C ALA A 109 15.77 -4.56 -10.45
N ASN A 110 14.53 -5.08 -10.46
CA ASN A 110 13.96 -5.78 -11.61
C ASN A 110 13.87 -4.87 -12.84
N VAL A 111 13.32 -3.67 -12.71
CA VAL A 111 13.23 -2.70 -13.82
C VAL A 111 14.61 -2.33 -14.36
N ASN A 112 15.58 -2.05 -13.48
CA ASN A 112 16.95 -1.71 -13.87
C ASN A 112 17.63 -2.88 -14.62
N SER A 113 17.44 -4.11 -14.15
CA SER A 113 17.97 -5.30 -14.82
C SER A 113 17.41 -5.47 -16.23
N LEU A 114 16.12 -5.17 -16.43
CA LEU A 114 15.45 -5.24 -17.73
C LEU A 114 15.93 -4.13 -18.69
N GLN A 115 16.24 -2.95 -18.17
CA GLN A 115 16.80 -1.84 -18.94
C GLN A 115 18.26 -2.07 -19.35
N ALA A 116 19.02 -2.83 -18.55
CA ALA A 116 20.40 -3.20 -18.85
C ALA A 116 20.54 -4.29 -19.93
N LEU A 117 19.45 -4.94 -20.33
CA LEU A 117 19.45 -5.91 -21.41
C LEU A 117 19.60 -5.21 -22.77
N PRO A 118 20.45 -5.72 -23.69
CA PRO A 118 20.51 -5.19 -25.05
C PRO A 118 19.13 -5.27 -25.70
N THR A 119 18.72 -4.16 -26.34
CA THR A 119 17.37 -3.83 -26.82
C THR A 119 16.69 -4.90 -27.68
N GLU A 120 17.46 -5.85 -28.22
CA GLU A 120 16.97 -6.95 -29.05
C GLU A 120 16.38 -8.12 -28.22
N LYS A 121 17.04 -8.53 -27.13
CA LYS A 121 16.57 -9.64 -26.27
C LYS A 121 15.41 -9.24 -25.37
N SER A 122 15.36 -7.98 -24.93
CA SER A 122 14.27 -7.47 -24.10
C SER A 122 12.94 -7.51 -24.88
N ASN A 123 12.95 -7.06 -26.14
CA ASN A 123 11.77 -7.08 -27.00
C ASN A 123 11.23 -8.50 -27.28
N GLU A 124 12.09 -9.51 -27.38
CA GLU A 124 11.67 -10.91 -27.52
C GLU A 124 11.05 -11.45 -26.23
N ALA A 125 11.68 -11.22 -25.07
CA ALA A 125 11.16 -11.66 -23.78
C ALA A 125 9.83 -10.98 -23.41
N TYR A 126 9.68 -9.69 -23.71
CA TYR A 126 8.40 -8.97 -23.53
C TYR A 126 7.31 -9.53 -24.45
N ARG A 127 7.63 -9.85 -25.71
CA ARG A 127 6.69 -10.45 -26.67
C ARG A 127 6.26 -11.84 -26.25
N GLU A 128 7.16 -12.67 -25.76
CA GLU A 128 6.85 -14.01 -25.26
C GLU A 128 5.96 -13.95 -24.02
N LYS A 129 6.27 -13.06 -23.07
CA LYS A 129 5.45 -12.86 -21.87
C LYS A 129 4.04 -12.38 -22.23
N TYR A 130 3.92 -11.38 -23.10
CA TYR A 130 2.62 -10.85 -23.55
C TYR A 130 1.81 -11.91 -24.31
N GLN A 131 2.44 -12.67 -25.20
CA GLN A 131 1.80 -13.76 -25.94
C GLN A 131 1.32 -14.88 -25.01
N SER A 132 2.07 -15.21 -23.97
CA SER A 132 1.67 -16.20 -22.96
C SER A 132 0.47 -15.71 -22.13
N SER A 133 0.43 -14.42 -21.78
CA SER A 133 -0.68 -13.80 -21.05
C SER A 133 -1.95 -13.73 -21.89
N THR A 134 -1.85 -13.39 -23.18
CA THR A 134 -3.02 -13.37 -24.09
C THR A 134 -3.55 -14.76 -24.45
N LYS A 135 -2.70 -15.79 -24.48
CA LYS A 135 -3.17 -17.17 -24.70
C LYS A 135 -3.87 -17.77 -23.49
N LYS A 136 -3.56 -17.31 -22.27
CA LYS A 136 -4.19 -17.77 -21.03
C LYS A 136 -5.59 -17.17 -20.80
N THR A 137 -5.89 -16.03 -21.42
CA THR A 137 -7.17 -15.32 -21.29
C THR A 137 -8.19 -15.60 -22.40
N LEU A 138 -7.79 -16.24 -23.51
CA LEU A 138 -8.72 -16.63 -24.57
C LEU A 138 -9.35 -18.01 -24.28
N LYS A 139 -10.42 -18.04 -23.49
CA LYS A 139 -11.38 -19.17 -23.56
C LYS A 139 -12.20 -19.01 -24.85
N PRO A 140 -12.31 -20.02 -25.73
CA PRO A 140 -13.16 -19.93 -26.89
C PRO A 140 -14.61 -20.02 -26.42
N GLY A 141 -15.36 -18.95 -26.63
CA GLY A 141 -16.75 -18.84 -26.24
C GLY A 141 -17.46 -17.78 -27.07
N LEU A 142 -17.55 -18.01 -28.37
CA LEU A 142 -18.70 -17.66 -29.23
C LEU A 142 -18.39 -18.15 -30.64
N GLU A 143 -18.95 -19.31 -31.01
CA GLU A 143 -19.80 -19.57 -32.18
C GLU A 143 -20.24 -21.04 -32.14
#